data_AF-A0A929DUZ8-F1
#
_entry.id   AF-A0A929DUZ8-F1
#
_cell.length_a   1.000
_cell.length_b   1.000
_cell.length_c   1.000
_cell.angle_alpha   90.00
_cell.angle_beta   90.00
_cell.angle_gamma   90.00
#
_symmetry.space_group_name_H-M   'P 1'
#
loop_
_entity.id
_entity.type
_entity.pdbx_description
1 polymer ?
#
loop_
_entity_poly.entity_id
_entity_poly.type
_entity_poly.pdbx_seq_one_letter_code
_entity_poly.pdbx_strand_id
1 'polypeptide(L)'
;VMESANFSQVMAGPSGTYYNFFDSGLGGYQSLTHMGLLAWFAHRSASGFSWDDCESLINSEVNEMKLHRGTRFYPVHLLNIVQLDNENSGEYIYPELWSGGGDEPIVIMRDSFNSPQGFFLAAKGGRAADNHGNMDAGSFVFELDGVRWSIDPGNQSYNALEQIMDGGLWNSAQDSPRWSLLTKNSGGHSTLVVNGEQHLADARAPLIRRELRAKVPRFTFDLTALYGDNMQMTKRTFSRLSKTRLRITDELGFSPSTKNLSWQMITRAELWLEEGGVKLQQDGATLYLRLPSEVPFEVKVVSLDPPPLPYDKEIEGLKRLEIHWLREDFQGNTAILNIELDSKPF
;
A
#
# COMPACT_ATOMS: atom_id res chain seq x y z
N VAL A 1 18.01 9.69 -12.10
CA VAL A 1 18.38 10.57 -10.97
C VAL A 1 17.14 11.30 -10.44
N MET A 2 16.50 12.17 -11.23
CA MET A 2 15.28 12.89 -10.81
C MET A 2 14.11 11.97 -10.39
N GLU A 3 13.87 10.86 -11.10
CA GLU A 3 12.81 9.91 -10.74
C GLU A 3 12.99 9.25 -9.36
N SER A 4 14.23 9.14 -8.87
CA SER A 4 14.49 8.61 -7.52
C SER A 4 14.10 9.61 -6.42
N ALA A 5 14.29 10.91 -6.67
CA ALA A 5 13.80 11.96 -5.78
C ALA A 5 12.27 12.04 -5.80
N ASN A 6 11.67 11.95 -6.99
CA ASN A 6 10.22 11.90 -7.13
C ASN A 6 9.64 10.69 -6.40
N PHE A 7 10.25 9.51 -6.55
CA PHE A 7 9.84 8.30 -5.84
C PHE A 7 9.80 8.52 -4.32
N SER A 8 10.86 9.06 -3.71
CA SER A 8 10.86 9.27 -2.25
C SER A 8 9.83 10.29 -1.77
N GLN A 9 9.37 11.19 -2.64
CA GLN A 9 8.31 12.16 -2.34
C GLN A 9 6.91 11.57 -2.51
N VAL A 10 6.65 10.88 -3.63
CA VAL A 10 5.28 10.44 -3.97
C VAL A 10 4.81 9.25 -3.16
N MET A 11 5.72 8.48 -2.57
CA MET A 11 5.40 7.29 -1.77
C MET A 11 4.79 7.60 -0.41
N ALA A 12 4.90 8.84 0.07
CA ALA A 12 4.29 9.28 1.33
C ALA A 12 2.88 9.86 1.08
N GLY A 13 1.94 9.37 1.89
CA GLY A 13 0.59 9.91 1.95
C GLY A 13 0.49 11.21 2.75
N PRO A 14 -0.68 11.85 2.78
CA PRO A 14 -0.98 13.03 3.61
C PRO A 14 -0.61 12.90 5.09
N SER A 15 -0.67 11.69 5.65
CA SER A 15 -0.21 11.38 7.01
C SER A 15 1.29 11.59 7.24
N GLY A 16 2.07 11.80 6.18
CA GLY A 16 3.53 11.83 6.22
C GLY A 16 4.16 10.46 6.38
N THR A 17 3.39 9.38 6.25
CA THR A 17 3.91 8.01 6.33
C THR A 17 3.99 7.36 4.95
N TYR A 18 5.02 6.55 4.72
CA TYR A 18 5.21 5.81 3.47
C TYR A 18 4.20 4.67 3.32
N TYR A 19 3.91 4.30 2.07
CA TYR A 19 3.47 2.93 1.79
C TYR A 19 4.65 1.98 2.05
N ASN A 20 4.57 1.29 3.18
CA ASN A 20 5.63 0.48 3.78
C ASN A 20 5.67 -0.95 3.22
N PHE A 21 5.53 -1.10 1.91
CA PHE A 21 5.65 -2.40 1.23
C PHE A 21 7.08 -2.97 1.37
N PHE A 22 7.21 -4.28 1.13
CA PHE A 22 8.46 -5.02 1.37
C PHE A 22 8.90 -4.86 2.84
N ASP A 23 10.15 -4.48 3.04
CA ASP A 23 10.80 -4.36 4.32
C ASP A 23 10.98 -2.90 4.77
N SER A 24 10.22 -2.00 4.13
CA SER A 24 10.22 -0.57 4.45
C SER A 24 9.49 -0.28 5.76
N GLY A 25 9.95 0.76 6.45
CA GLY A 25 9.23 1.37 7.57
C GLY A 25 8.20 2.40 7.11
N LEU A 26 7.40 2.90 8.07
CA LEU A 26 6.43 3.99 7.85
C LEU A 26 7.07 5.39 7.85
N GLY A 27 8.18 5.57 8.58
CA GLY A 27 8.80 6.86 8.81
C GLY A 27 9.92 7.20 7.83
N GLY A 28 10.53 8.37 8.03
CA GLY A 28 11.66 8.86 7.24
C GLY A 28 11.29 9.94 6.23
N TYR A 29 10.02 10.07 5.87
CA TYR A 29 9.52 11.19 5.08
C TYR A 29 9.73 12.51 5.84
N GLN A 30 10.13 13.55 5.10
CA GLN A 30 10.54 14.86 5.64
C GLN A 30 11.49 14.80 6.86
N SER A 31 12.31 13.76 6.98
CA SER A 31 13.39 13.68 7.98
C SER A 31 14.69 14.35 7.49
N LEU A 32 15.65 14.60 8.38
CA LEU A 32 16.93 15.23 7.99
C LEU A 32 17.69 14.36 6.97
N THR A 33 17.58 13.03 7.10
CA THR A 33 18.09 12.08 6.11
C THR A 33 17.42 12.28 4.75
N HIS A 34 16.08 12.38 4.72
CA HIS A 34 15.35 12.59 3.47
C HIS A 34 15.68 13.95 2.86
N MET A 35 15.66 15.03 3.65
CA MET A 35 16.01 16.37 3.19
C MET A 35 17.45 16.44 2.68
N GLY A 36 18.41 15.85 3.38
CA GLY A 36 19.80 15.83 2.91
C GLY A 36 20.01 15.02 1.63
N LEU A 37 19.20 13.99 1.37
CA LEU A 37 19.20 13.28 0.09
C LEU A 37 18.53 14.12 -1.01
N LEU A 38 17.39 14.77 -0.72
CA LEU A 38 16.74 15.68 -1.66
C LEU A 38 17.63 16.86 -2.05
N ALA A 39 18.40 17.40 -1.11
CA ALA A 39 19.39 18.44 -1.40
C ALA A 39 20.42 17.95 -2.41
N TRP A 40 20.91 16.71 -2.26
CA TRP A 40 21.84 16.11 -3.22
C TRP A 40 21.24 15.99 -4.63
N PHE A 41 19.93 15.70 -4.73
CA PHE A 41 19.21 15.68 -6.00
C PHE A 41 18.99 17.07 -6.57
N ALA A 42 18.58 18.05 -5.74
CA ALA A 42 18.35 19.44 -6.14
C ALA A 42 19.62 20.13 -6.69
N HIS A 43 20.80 19.69 -6.27
CA HIS A 43 22.08 20.06 -6.90
C HIS A 43 22.24 19.65 -8.36
N ARG A 44 21.55 18.59 -8.78
CA ARG A 44 21.79 17.87 -10.05
C ARG A 44 20.60 17.92 -10.99
N SER A 45 19.44 18.19 -10.45
CA SER A 45 18.21 18.46 -11.16
C SER A 45 17.63 19.70 -10.53
N ALA A 46 17.10 20.64 -11.33
CA ALA A 46 16.34 21.81 -10.84
C ALA A 46 15.00 21.42 -10.15
N SER A 47 14.96 20.27 -9.49
CA SER A 47 13.92 19.84 -8.58
C SER A 47 13.95 20.76 -7.36
N GLY A 48 12.83 21.42 -7.09
CA GLY A 48 12.71 22.36 -5.97
C GLY A 48 13.07 21.73 -4.63
N PHE A 49 13.66 22.54 -3.75
CA PHE A 49 13.97 22.22 -2.37
C PHE A 49 13.20 23.18 -1.45
N SER A 50 12.47 22.62 -0.48
CA SER A 50 11.70 23.40 0.50
C SER A 50 12.61 23.81 1.66
N TRP A 51 13.07 25.06 1.63
CA TRP A 51 13.90 25.62 2.71
C TRP A 51 13.12 25.80 4.01
N ASP A 52 11.85 26.19 3.93
CA ASP A 52 10.99 26.36 5.10
C ASP A 52 10.80 25.02 5.86
N ASP A 53 10.55 23.93 5.14
CA ASP A 53 10.47 22.58 5.73
C ASP A 53 11.82 22.18 6.35
N CYS A 54 12.92 22.46 5.64
CA CYS A 54 14.27 22.12 6.12
C CYS A 54 14.64 22.90 7.39
N GLU A 55 14.34 24.20 7.45
CA GLU A 55 14.62 25.05 8.61
C GLU A 55 13.77 24.64 9.81
N SER A 56 12.46 24.42 9.59
CA SER A 56 11.54 23.93 10.62
C SER A 56 12.05 22.61 11.24
N LEU A 57 12.53 21.70 10.39
CA LEU A 57 13.06 20.41 10.80
C LEU A 57 14.39 20.51 11.56
N ILE A 58 15.31 21.36 11.11
CA ILE A 58 16.56 21.59 11.86
C ILE A 58 16.25 22.18 13.23
N ASN A 59 15.34 23.16 13.29
CA ASN A 59 14.95 23.79 14.53
C ASN A 59 14.28 22.80 15.50
N SER A 60 13.42 21.90 15.02
CA SER A 60 12.81 20.87 15.87
C SER A 60 13.86 19.89 16.43
N GLU A 61 14.78 19.41 15.58
CA GLU A 61 15.84 18.48 15.99
C GLU A 61 16.80 19.11 17.02
N VAL A 62 17.16 20.39 16.86
CA VAL A 62 18.00 21.13 17.83
C VAL A 62 17.29 21.30 19.17
N ASN A 63 15.99 21.61 19.16
CA ASN A 63 15.23 21.89 20.37
C ASN A 63 14.83 20.63 21.15
N GLU A 64 14.61 19.49 20.48
CA GLU A 64 14.13 18.28 21.13
C GLU A 64 15.23 17.45 21.80
N MET A 65 16.52 17.66 21.48
CA MET A 65 17.70 16.95 22.05
C MET A 65 17.51 15.43 22.16
N LYS A 66 16.81 14.80 21.20
CA LYS A 66 16.55 13.36 21.23
C LYS A 66 17.78 12.57 20.76
N LEU A 67 17.98 11.37 21.32
CA LEU A 67 19.02 10.45 20.85
C LEU A 67 18.54 9.82 19.52
N HIS A 68 18.89 10.46 18.40
CA HIS A 68 18.48 9.98 17.07
C HIS A 68 19.28 8.71 16.70
N ARG A 69 18.57 7.63 16.32
CA ARG A 69 19.18 6.46 15.66
C ARG A 69 19.37 6.78 14.17
N GLY A 70 20.46 6.29 13.56
CA GLY A 70 20.69 6.47 12.12
C GLY A 70 21.37 7.79 11.72
N THR A 71 21.87 8.57 12.68
CA THR A 71 22.56 9.87 12.43
C THR A 71 23.94 9.75 11.79
N ARG A 72 24.44 8.54 11.58
CA ARG A 72 25.78 8.29 11.02
C ARG A 72 26.04 9.00 9.69
N PHE A 73 24.99 9.35 8.95
CA PHE A 73 25.07 10.03 7.66
C PHE A 73 24.70 11.52 7.72
N TYR A 74 24.33 12.05 8.89
CA TYR A 74 24.00 13.48 9.06
C TYR A 74 25.10 14.42 8.55
N PRO A 75 26.41 14.16 8.76
CA PRO A 75 27.44 15.03 8.19
C PRO A 75 27.35 15.17 6.66
N VAL A 76 27.04 14.08 5.94
CA VAL A 76 26.87 14.12 4.47
C VAL A 76 25.56 14.82 4.09
N HIS A 77 24.48 14.57 4.83
CA HIS A 77 23.19 15.21 4.60
C HIS A 77 23.25 16.72 4.78
N LEU A 78 23.86 17.19 5.86
CA LEU A 78 24.07 18.62 6.12
C LEU A 78 25.03 19.23 5.10
N LEU A 79 26.07 18.51 4.67
CA LEU A 79 26.96 18.98 3.61
C LEU A 79 26.19 19.23 2.30
N ASN A 80 25.29 18.32 1.92
CA ASN A 80 24.46 18.50 0.72
C ASN A 80 23.56 19.73 0.84
N ILE A 81 22.98 19.97 2.03
CA ILE A 81 22.10 21.12 2.30
C ILE A 81 22.90 22.43 2.22
N VAL A 82 24.04 22.52 2.90
CA VAL A 82 24.87 23.75 2.93
C VAL A 82 25.44 24.10 1.56
N GLN A 83 25.70 23.10 0.72
CA GLN A 83 26.15 23.35 -0.64
C GLN A 83 25.05 23.97 -1.51
N LEU A 84 23.77 23.80 -1.16
CA LEU A 84 22.63 24.20 -1.99
C LEU A 84 22.45 25.71 -1.99
N ASP A 85 22.55 26.32 -3.17
CA ASP A 85 22.24 27.74 -3.33
C ASP A 85 20.72 27.96 -3.33
N ASN A 86 20.27 29.10 -2.79
CA ASN A 86 18.85 29.46 -2.67
C ASN A 86 18.12 29.56 -4.04
N GLU A 87 18.85 29.53 -5.16
CA GLU A 87 18.29 29.52 -6.51
C GLU A 87 17.50 28.23 -6.82
N ASN A 88 17.72 27.14 -6.07
CA ASN A 88 16.96 25.89 -6.18
C ASN A 88 15.72 25.85 -5.26
N SER A 89 15.28 27.00 -4.75
CA SER A 89 14.10 27.11 -3.89
C SER A 89 12.81 26.88 -4.67
N GLY A 90 11.91 26.09 -4.09
CA GLY A 90 10.58 25.88 -4.64
C GLY A 90 9.87 24.72 -3.95
N GLU A 91 8.55 24.83 -3.83
CA GLU A 91 7.72 23.74 -3.34
C GLU A 91 7.73 22.57 -4.32
N TYR A 92 7.80 21.35 -3.80
CA TYR A 92 7.63 20.16 -4.61
C TYR A 92 6.16 20.02 -5.03
N ILE A 93 5.91 20.08 -6.33
CA ILE A 93 4.57 19.88 -6.89
C ILE A 93 4.32 18.39 -7.04
N TYR A 94 3.43 17.87 -6.21
CA TYR A 94 3.03 16.47 -6.27
C TYR A 94 2.26 16.17 -7.56
N PRO A 95 2.66 15.16 -8.34
CA PRO A 95 1.82 14.67 -9.42
C PRO A 95 0.58 14.00 -8.82
N GLU A 96 -0.61 14.35 -9.31
CA GLU A 96 -1.86 13.70 -8.91
C GLU A 96 -1.86 12.21 -9.22
N LEU A 97 -1.14 11.81 -10.28
CA LEU A 97 -1.01 10.44 -10.74
C LEU A 97 0.45 10.16 -11.03
N TRP A 98 0.99 9.08 -10.46
CA TRP A 98 2.35 8.63 -10.73
C TRP A 98 2.39 7.11 -10.85
N SER A 99 3.33 6.59 -11.63
CA SER A 99 3.58 5.15 -11.68
C SER A 99 5.07 4.85 -11.86
N GLY A 100 5.60 3.97 -11.02
CA GLY A 100 6.90 3.33 -11.20
C GLY A 100 6.69 2.01 -11.95
N GLY A 101 7.33 1.85 -13.10
CA GLY A 101 7.13 0.70 -14.00
C GLY A 101 8.17 -0.40 -13.90
N GLY A 102 8.90 -0.51 -12.79
CA GLY A 102 9.91 -1.56 -12.59
C GLY A 102 9.28 -2.94 -12.35
N ASP A 103 10.13 -3.91 -12.00
CA ASP A 103 9.71 -5.29 -11.68
C ASP A 103 8.64 -5.33 -10.58
N GLU A 104 8.75 -4.42 -9.61
CA GLU A 104 7.73 -4.10 -8.60
C GLU A 104 6.99 -2.82 -9.00
N PRO A 105 5.96 -2.90 -9.86
CA PRO A 105 5.28 -1.71 -10.31
C PRO A 105 4.43 -1.13 -9.20
N ILE A 106 4.53 0.19 -9.02
CA ILE A 106 3.79 0.95 -8.01
C ILE A 106 3.02 2.05 -8.72
N VAL A 107 1.82 2.35 -8.22
CA VAL A 107 0.99 3.45 -8.70
C VAL A 107 0.52 4.30 -7.53
N ILE A 108 0.48 5.61 -7.77
CA ILE A 108 0.01 6.61 -6.82
C ILE A 108 -1.14 7.37 -7.47
N MET A 109 -2.21 7.60 -6.71
CA MET A 109 -3.25 8.58 -7.01
C MET A 109 -3.44 9.48 -5.79
N ARG A 110 -3.36 10.80 -5.95
CA ARG A 110 -3.46 11.74 -4.83
C ARG A 110 -4.15 13.05 -5.18
N ASP A 111 -4.54 13.80 -4.16
CA ASP A 111 -5.08 15.14 -4.34
C ASP A 111 -4.02 16.17 -4.77
N SER A 112 -4.43 17.16 -5.58
CA SER A 112 -3.54 18.14 -6.24
C SER A 112 -2.74 18.99 -5.28
N PHE A 113 -3.28 19.23 -4.08
CA PHE A 113 -2.73 20.17 -3.10
C PHE A 113 -2.00 19.48 -1.95
N ASN A 114 -1.88 18.15 -1.99
CA ASN A 114 -1.33 17.37 -0.89
C ASN A 114 -1.92 17.77 0.49
N SER A 115 -3.22 18.05 0.53
CA SER A 115 -3.91 18.41 1.77
C SER A 115 -3.73 17.29 2.80
N PRO A 116 -3.54 17.59 4.10
CA PRO A 116 -3.50 16.58 5.17
C PRO A 116 -4.75 15.69 5.23
N GLN A 117 -5.87 16.15 4.68
CA GLN A 117 -7.14 15.42 4.59
C GLN A 117 -7.41 14.85 3.18
N GLY A 118 -6.46 15.04 2.26
CA GLY A 118 -6.62 14.71 0.85
C GLY A 118 -6.72 13.21 0.59
N PHE A 119 -7.29 12.88 -0.57
CA PHE A 119 -7.27 11.53 -1.11
C PHE A 119 -5.83 11.09 -1.38
N PHE A 120 -5.49 9.88 -0.98
CA PHE A 120 -4.26 9.22 -1.37
C PHE A 120 -4.45 7.71 -1.50
N LEU A 121 -4.03 7.16 -2.62
CA LEU A 121 -3.91 5.74 -2.88
C LEU A 121 -2.47 5.46 -3.29
N ALA A 122 -1.86 4.45 -2.67
CA ALA A 122 -0.70 3.77 -3.22
C ALA A 122 -1.03 2.29 -3.38
N ALA A 123 -0.76 1.73 -4.54
CA ALA A 123 -1.01 0.31 -4.83
C ALA A 123 0.15 -0.28 -5.63
N LYS A 124 0.36 -1.60 -5.52
CA LYS A 124 1.47 -2.25 -6.21
C LYS A 124 1.11 -3.61 -6.83
N GLY A 125 1.91 -4.00 -7.81
CA GLY A 125 1.99 -5.36 -8.34
C GLY A 125 3.20 -6.09 -7.77
N GLY A 126 3.87 -6.90 -8.59
CA GLY A 126 5.17 -7.50 -8.25
C GLY A 126 5.19 -9.02 -8.07
N ARG A 127 6.28 -9.53 -7.53
CA ARG A 127 6.56 -10.96 -7.29
C ARG A 127 7.05 -11.17 -5.86
N ALA A 128 6.43 -12.10 -5.13
CA ALA A 128 6.78 -12.34 -3.73
C ALA A 128 8.21 -12.85 -3.55
N ALA A 129 8.71 -13.67 -4.48
CA ALA A 129 10.06 -14.22 -4.45
C ALA A 129 11.16 -13.23 -4.90
N ASP A 130 10.84 -11.95 -5.15
CA ASP A 130 11.85 -10.90 -5.25
C ASP A 130 12.53 -10.67 -3.90
N ASN A 131 13.74 -10.10 -3.93
CA ASN A 131 14.49 -9.81 -2.73
C ASN A 131 13.68 -8.83 -1.85
N HIS A 132 13.44 -9.21 -0.58
CA HIS A 132 12.54 -8.51 0.36
C HIS A 132 11.04 -8.51 -0.01
N GLY A 133 10.62 -9.33 -0.98
CA GLY A 133 9.25 -9.44 -1.44
C GLY A 133 8.28 -10.13 -0.48
N ASN A 134 6.99 -9.79 -0.60
CA ASN A 134 5.88 -10.35 0.15
C ASN A 134 4.79 -10.85 -0.83
N MET A 135 3.85 -11.67 -0.37
CA MET A 135 2.69 -12.13 -1.14
C MET A 135 1.59 -11.07 -1.19
N ASP A 136 1.94 -9.86 -1.62
CA ASP A 136 1.13 -8.64 -1.50
C ASP A 136 0.85 -7.98 -2.86
N ALA A 137 1.06 -8.70 -3.95
CA ALA A 137 0.71 -8.20 -5.28
C ALA A 137 -0.79 -7.88 -5.37
N GLY A 138 -1.13 -6.71 -5.92
CA GLY A 138 -2.49 -6.18 -5.95
C GLY A 138 -2.94 -5.51 -4.64
N SER A 139 -2.05 -5.34 -3.66
CA SER A 139 -2.36 -4.64 -2.41
C SER A 139 -2.28 -3.12 -2.55
N PHE A 140 -2.84 -2.44 -1.55
CA PHE A 140 -2.92 -0.99 -1.51
C PHE A 140 -3.03 -0.43 -0.08
N VAL A 141 -2.52 0.78 0.10
CA VAL A 141 -2.87 1.66 1.22
C VAL A 141 -3.75 2.80 0.74
N PHE A 142 -4.67 3.24 1.59
CA PHE A 142 -5.63 4.29 1.24
C PHE A 142 -5.78 5.28 2.40
N GLU A 143 -5.62 6.56 2.11
CA GLU A 143 -5.87 7.66 3.05
C GLU A 143 -6.93 8.61 2.50
N LEU A 144 -7.78 9.08 3.40
CA LEU A 144 -8.79 10.09 3.13
C LEU A 144 -9.22 10.71 4.45
N ASP A 145 -9.50 12.02 4.46
CA ASP A 145 -10.01 12.76 5.61
C ASP A 145 -9.12 12.62 6.86
N GLY A 146 -7.79 12.55 6.65
CA GLY A 146 -6.78 12.48 7.71
C GLY A 146 -6.55 11.08 8.28
N VAL A 147 -7.20 10.05 7.71
CA VAL A 147 -7.17 8.68 8.22
C VAL A 147 -6.61 7.73 7.17
N ARG A 148 -5.71 6.83 7.59
CA ARG A 148 -5.26 5.69 6.77
C ARG A 148 -6.18 4.48 7.00
N TRP A 149 -7.11 4.29 6.06
CA TRP A 149 -8.18 3.31 6.12
C TRP A 149 -7.74 1.88 5.75
N SER A 150 -6.90 1.76 4.73
CA SER A 150 -6.21 0.50 4.38
C SER A 150 -4.74 0.65 4.74
N ILE A 151 -4.22 -0.25 5.57
CA ILE A 151 -2.83 -0.25 6.03
C ILE A 151 -2.08 -1.48 5.54
N ASP A 152 -0.76 -1.37 5.47
CA ASP A 152 0.12 -2.51 5.27
C ASP A 152 0.86 -2.80 6.58
N PRO A 153 0.91 -4.05 7.06
CA PRO A 153 1.68 -4.40 8.25
C PRO A 153 3.17 -4.08 8.11
N GLY A 154 3.70 -4.07 6.88
CA GLY A 154 5.10 -3.85 6.53
C GLY A 154 6.04 -4.83 7.21
N ASN A 155 7.22 -4.35 7.58
CA ASN A 155 8.24 -5.21 8.16
C ASN A 155 8.08 -5.47 9.67
N GLN A 156 8.76 -6.51 10.14
CA GLN A 156 8.95 -6.88 11.54
C GLN A 156 10.41 -7.26 11.83
N SER A 157 10.79 -7.29 13.11
CA SER A 157 12.19 -7.53 13.51
C SER A 157 12.67 -8.94 13.15
N TYR A 158 13.80 -9.05 12.44
CA TYR A 158 14.32 -10.35 11.99
C TYR A 158 15.03 -11.14 13.07
N ASN A 159 15.65 -10.49 14.06
CA ASN A 159 16.57 -11.18 14.98
C ASN A 159 15.93 -12.41 15.66
N ALA A 160 14.67 -12.30 16.08
CA ALA A 160 13.95 -13.42 16.66
C ALA A 160 13.50 -14.44 15.59
N LEU A 161 13.04 -13.96 14.44
CA LEU A 161 12.53 -14.81 13.35
C LEU A 161 13.61 -15.68 12.72
N GLU A 162 14.82 -15.14 12.54
CA GLU A 162 15.96 -15.92 12.04
C GLU A 162 16.26 -17.12 12.93
N GLN A 163 16.15 -16.95 14.25
CA GLN A 163 16.35 -18.02 15.23
C GLN A 163 15.19 -19.02 15.23
N ILE A 164 13.95 -18.55 15.04
CA ILE A 164 12.75 -19.40 15.01
C ILE A 164 12.67 -20.22 13.72
N MET A 165 13.12 -19.66 12.59
CA MET A 165 12.91 -20.23 11.25
C MET A 165 14.14 -20.93 10.67
N ASP A 166 15.29 -20.91 11.36
CA ASP A 166 16.53 -21.57 10.93
C ASP A 166 16.92 -21.26 9.47
N GLY A 167 16.98 -19.96 9.15
CA GLY A 167 17.27 -19.48 7.79
C GLY A 167 16.08 -19.47 6.82
N GLY A 168 14.94 -20.07 7.19
CA GLY A 168 13.71 -20.08 6.40
C GLY A 168 13.14 -18.69 6.09
N LEU A 169 13.44 -17.68 6.93
CA LEU A 169 13.08 -16.29 6.67
C LEU A 169 13.61 -15.78 5.31
N TRP A 170 14.78 -16.26 4.88
CA TRP A 170 15.45 -15.83 3.64
C TRP A 170 15.14 -16.72 2.44
N ASN A 171 14.41 -17.82 2.64
CA ASN A 171 14.04 -18.74 1.56
C ASN A 171 12.77 -18.25 0.84
N SER A 172 12.86 -18.04 -0.47
CA SER A 172 11.75 -17.58 -1.32
C SER A 172 10.93 -18.70 -1.96
N ALA A 173 11.24 -19.98 -1.70
CA ALA A 173 10.48 -21.12 -2.21
C ALA A 173 9.01 -21.07 -1.74
N GLN A 174 8.10 -21.66 -2.52
CA GLN A 174 6.66 -21.62 -2.26
C GLN A 174 6.27 -22.18 -0.88
N ASP A 175 6.99 -23.20 -0.41
CA ASP A 175 6.78 -23.91 0.84
C ASP A 175 7.57 -23.33 2.03
N SER A 176 8.20 -22.18 1.83
CA SER A 176 9.02 -21.54 2.86
C SER A 176 8.20 -21.13 4.09
N PRO A 177 8.71 -21.37 5.32
CA PRO A 177 8.02 -20.96 6.55
C PRO A 177 7.87 -19.44 6.66
N ARG A 178 8.63 -18.62 5.92
CA ARG A 178 8.45 -17.16 5.93
C ARG A 178 7.03 -16.76 5.53
N TRP A 179 6.37 -17.55 4.68
CA TRP A 179 5.00 -17.29 4.23
C TRP A 179 3.96 -17.66 5.29
N SER A 180 4.34 -18.12 6.49
CA SER A 180 3.41 -18.17 7.62
C SER A 180 3.21 -16.79 8.25
N LEU A 181 4.17 -15.87 8.10
CA LEU A 181 4.17 -14.58 8.77
C LEU A 181 3.06 -13.68 8.24
N LEU A 182 2.35 -13.02 9.15
CA LEU A 182 1.34 -12.02 8.80
C LEU A 182 1.92 -10.90 7.92
N THR A 183 3.20 -10.56 8.08
CA THR A 183 3.86 -9.50 7.30
C THR A 183 4.31 -9.94 5.90
N LYS A 184 4.20 -11.23 5.56
CA LYS A 184 4.75 -11.83 4.34
C LYS A 184 3.72 -12.56 3.49
N ASN A 185 2.68 -13.10 4.11
CA ASN A 185 1.65 -13.91 3.46
C ASN A 185 0.54 -13.04 2.86
N SER A 186 -0.25 -13.60 1.94
CA SER A 186 -1.32 -12.84 1.28
C SER A 186 -2.39 -12.36 2.24
N GLY A 187 -2.71 -13.13 3.29
CA GLY A 187 -3.67 -12.77 4.33
C GLY A 187 -3.30 -11.52 5.14
N GLY A 188 -2.06 -11.06 5.09
CA GLY A 188 -1.63 -9.84 5.74
C GLY A 188 -1.84 -8.56 4.97
N HIS A 189 -2.33 -8.62 3.73
CA HIS A 189 -2.37 -7.47 2.83
C HIS A 189 -3.74 -7.27 2.19
N SER A 190 -4.07 -6.03 1.83
CA SER A 190 -5.35 -5.67 1.20
C SER A 190 -5.43 -6.12 -0.27
N THR A 191 -5.45 -7.43 -0.53
CA THR A 191 -5.41 -8.05 -1.87
C THR A 191 -6.65 -8.93 -2.16
N LEU A 192 -6.64 -9.70 -3.24
CA LEU A 192 -7.62 -10.77 -3.52
C LEU A 192 -6.97 -12.13 -3.19
N VAL A 193 -7.76 -13.01 -2.59
CA VAL A 193 -7.40 -14.40 -2.30
C VAL A 193 -8.41 -15.32 -2.99
N VAL A 194 -7.93 -16.41 -3.58
CA VAL A 194 -8.74 -17.41 -4.28
C VAL A 194 -8.56 -18.74 -3.58
N ASN A 195 -9.67 -19.46 -3.35
CA ASN A 195 -9.69 -20.77 -2.68
C ASN A 195 -9.12 -20.78 -1.24
N GLY A 196 -8.89 -19.61 -0.63
CA GLY A 196 -8.14 -19.50 0.63
C GLY A 196 -6.65 -19.83 0.48
N GLU A 197 -6.12 -19.90 -0.74
CA GLU A 197 -4.74 -20.26 -1.03
C GLU A 197 -3.83 -19.02 -1.07
N GLN A 198 -2.56 -19.22 -0.73
CA GLN A 198 -1.54 -18.18 -0.84
C GLN A 198 -1.27 -17.85 -2.31
N HIS A 199 -0.78 -16.64 -2.56
CA HIS A 199 -0.25 -16.31 -3.89
C HIS A 199 0.92 -17.23 -4.24
N LEU A 200 1.06 -17.55 -5.52
CA LEU A 200 2.24 -18.25 -6.00
C LEU A 200 3.47 -17.35 -5.85
N ALA A 201 4.47 -17.81 -5.11
CA ALA A 201 5.62 -17.01 -4.68
C ALA A 201 6.44 -16.49 -5.87
N ASP A 202 6.61 -17.32 -6.90
CA ASP A 202 7.37 -16.99 -8.11
C ASP A 202 6.52 -16.30 -9.20
N ALA A 203 5.22 -16.14 -8.97
CA ALA A 203 4.35 -15.46 -9.93
C ALA A 203 4.49 -13.94 -9.84
N ARG A 204 4.48 -13.27 -11.00
CA ARG A 204 4.58 -11.81 -11.10
C ARG A 204 3.27 -11.20 -11.55
N ALA A 205 2.90 -10.09 -10.91
CA ALA A 205 1.76 -9.25 -11.26
C ALA A 205 2.19 -7.92 -11.89
N PRO A 206 2.22 -7.80 -13.23
CA PRO A 206 2.65 -6.56 -13.89
C PRO A 206 1.56 -5.48 -13.92
N LEU A 207 1.99 -4.21 -14.06
CA LEU A 207 1.11 -3.09 -14.39
C LEU A 207 0.87 -3.06 -15.91
N ILE A 208 -0.34 -3.38 -16.34
CA ILE A 208 -0.69 -3.56 -17.75
C ILE A 208 -1.40 -2.37 -18.39
N ARG A 209 -1.96 -1.44 -17.60
CA ARG A 209 -2.66 -0.26 -18.13
C ARG A 209 -2.44 0.98 -17.27
N ARG A 210 -2.25 2.13 -17.92
CA ARG A 210 -2.12 3.46 -17.32
C ARG A 210 -3.01 4.43 -18.08
N GLU A 211 -4.10 4.89 -17.47
CA GLU A 211 -5.02 5.85 -18.10
C GLU A 211 -5.02 7.17 -17.35
N LEU A 212 -3.97 7.96 -17.55
CA LEU A 212 -3.75 9.18 -16.77
C LEU A 212 -4.64 10.36 -17.19
N ARG A 213 -5.12 10.36 -18.44
CA ARG A 213 -5.87 11.47 -19.06
C ARG A 213 -7.35 11.15 -19.27
N ALA A 214 -7.82 9.99 -18.80
CA ALA A 214 -9.22 9.63 -18.87
C ALA A 214 -10.06 10.49 -17.91
N LYS A 215 -11.35 10.64 -18.21
CA LYS A 215 -12.30 11.31 -17.29
C LYS A 215 -12.29 10.69 -15.88
N VAL A 216 -12.04 9.39 -15.81
CA VAL A 216 -11.80 8.63 -14.58
C VAL A 216 -10.41 8.00 -14.71
N PRO A 217 -9.38 8.60 -14.08
CA PRO A 217 -8.04 8.06 -14.10
C PRO A 217 -7.98 6.67 -13.47
N ARG A 218 -7.22 5.75 -14.08
CA ARG A 218 -7.08 4.38 -13.58
C ARG A 218 -5.76 3.71 -13.90
N PHE A 219 -5.43 2.73 -13.07
CA PHE A 219 -4.30 1.81 -13.25
C PHE A 219 -4.78 0.37 -13.11
N THR A 220 -4.29 -0.52 -13.98
CA THR A 220 -4.68 -1.93 -13.97
C THR A 220 -3.47 -2.84 -13.84
N PHE A 221 -3.48 -3.70 -12.83
CA PHE A 221 -2.55 -4.81 -12.66
C PHE A 221 -3.16 -6.10 -13.20
N ASP A 222 -2.32 -6.95 -13.78
CA ASP A 222 -2.68 -8.34 -14.08
C ASP A 222 -2.23 -9.21 -12.91
N LEU A 223 -3.18 -9.81 -12.21
CA LEU A 223 -2.95 -10.68 -11.06
C LEU A 223 -3.08 -12.16 -11.43
N THR A 224 -3.37 -12.49 -12.70
CA THR A 224 -3.76 -13.84 -13.14
C THR A 224 -2.74 -14.90 -12.71
N ALA A 225 -1.46 -14.62 -12.92
CA ALA A 225 -0.38 -15.56 -12.62
C ALA A 225 -0.30 -15.96 -11.14
N LEU A 226 -0.78 -15.10 -10.22
CA LEU A 226 -0.72 -15.35 -8.77
C LEU A 226 -1.55 -16.55 -8.34
N TYR A 227 -2.54 -16.94 -9.14
CA TYR A 227 -3.52 -17.96 -8.80
C TYR A 227 -3.33 -19.29 -9.56
N GLY A 228 -2.34 -19.37 -10.46
CA GLY A 228 -2.09 -20.59 -11.25
C GLY A 228 -3.35 -21.12 -11.94
N ASP A 229 -3.62 -22.41 -11.78
CA ASP A 229 -4.79 -23.06 -12.38
C ASP A 229 -6.13 -22.67 -11.74
N ASN A 230 -6.13 -21.92 -10.63
CA ASN A 230 -7.36 -21.53 -9.95
C ASN A 230 -8.12 -20.42 -10.68
N MET A 231 -7.48 -19.63 -11.55
CA MET A 231 -8.12 -18.56 -12.32
C MET A 231 -7.63 -18.53 -13.77
N GLN A 232 -8.54 -18.30 -14.72
CA GLN A 232 -8.17 -18.06 -16.12
C GLN A 232 -7.72 -16.61 -16.36
N MET A 233 -8.27 -15.68 -15.58
CA MET A 233 -7.96 -14.26 -15.68
C MET A 233 -8.30 -13.57 -14.36
N THR A 234 -7.41 -12.73 -13.87
CA THR A 234 -7.67 -11.83 -12.75
C THR A 234 -6.99 -10.50 -13.03
N LYS A 235 -7.74 -9.43 -13.25
CA LYS A 235 -7.20 -8.08 -13.39
C LYS A 235 -7.78 -7.18 -12.33
N ARG A 236 -6.92 -6.43 -11.65
CA ARG A 236 -7.32 -5.46 -10.62
C ARG A 236 -7.08 -4.06 -11.10
N THR A 237 -8.13 -3.25 -11.11
CA THR A 237 -8.10 -1.85 -11.52
C THR A 237 -8.44 -0.92 -10.37
N PHE A 238 -7.56 0.04 -10.10
CA PHE A 238 -7.83 1.14 -9.17
C PHE A 238 -8.27 2.37 -9.95
N SER A 239 -9.39 2.99 -9.56
CA SER A 239 -9.96 4.17 -10.22
C SER A 239 -10.32 5.25 -9.22
N ARG A 240 -9.85 6.49 -9.43
CA ARG A 240 -10.29 7.66 -8.66
C ARG A 240 -11.55 8.23 -9.30
N LEU A 241 -12.71 7.97 -8.70
CA LEU A 241 -14.00 8.41 -9.25
C LEU A 241 -14.32 9.87 -8.90
N SER A 242 -13.84 10.35 -7.75
CA SER A 242 -14.02 11.71 -7.28
C SER A 242 -12.88 12.09 -6.32
N LYS A 243 -12.98 13.25 -5.66
CA LYS A 243 -12.06 13.63 -4.59
C LYS A 243 -12.16 12.75 -3.35
N THR A 244 -13.24 11.99 -3.17
CA THR A 244 -13.50 11.18 -1.97
C THR A 244 -13.70 9.70 -2.28
N ARG A 245 -13.91 9.33 -3.55
CA ARG A 245 -14.35 7.99 -3.93
C ARG A 245 -13.29 7.24 -4.72
N LEU A 246 -12.80 6.16 -4.13
CA LEU A 246 -11.98 5.14 -4.77
C LEU A 246 -12.88 3.99 -5.24
N ARG A 247 -12.64 3.47 -6.43
CA ARG A 247 -13.19 2.17 -6.88
C ARG A 247 -12.06 1.20 -7.17
N ILE A 248 -12.21 -0.02 -6.67
CA ILE A 248 -11.38 -1.18 -6.95
C ILE A 248 -12.25 -2.15 -7.73
N THR A 249 -11.84 -2.42 -8.98
CA THR A 249 -12.56 -3.32 -9.88
C THR A 249 -11.70 -4.54 -10.13
N ASP A 250 -12.21 -5.71 -9.77
CA ASP A 250 -11.59 -7.00 -10.10
C ASP A 250 -12.38 -7.65 -11.25
N GLU A 251 -11.74 -7.74 -12.43
CA GLU A 251 -12.25 -8.50 -13.58
C GLU A 251 -11.74 -9.94 -13.47
N LEU A 252 -12.65 -10.90 -13.53
CA LEU A 252 -12.41 -12.29 -13.18
C LEU A 252 -12.82 -13.21 -14.34
N GLY A 253 -11.97 -14.19 -14.62
CA GLY A 253 -12.23 -15.36 -15.46
C GLY A 253 -12.01 -16.62 -14.63
N PHE A 254 -13.08 -17.36 -14.37
CA PHE A 254 -13.07 -18.53 -13.51
C PHE A 254 -12.54 -19.77 -14.22
N SER A 255 -11.79 -20.58 -13.48
CA SER A 255 -11.43 -21.94 -13.90
C SER A 255 -12.43 -22.95 -13.31
N PRO A 256 -12.41 -24.21 -13.77
CA PRO A 256 -13.10 -25.31 -13.08
C PRO A 256 -12.61 -25.55 -11.64
N SER A 257 -11.41 -25.07 -11.28
CA SER A 257 -10.80 -25.23 -9.97
C SER A 257 -11.15 -24.10 -9.00
N THR A 258 -11.77 -23.00 -9.46
CA THR A 258 -12.21 -21.92 -8.58
C THR A 258 -13.36 -22.42 -7.69
N LYS A 259 -13.26 -22.19 -6.38
CA LYS A 259 -14.27 -22.57 -5.38
C LYS A 259 -14.82 -21.36 -4.62
N ASN A 260 -13.94 -20.44 -4.22
CA ASN A 260 -14.32 -19.23 -3.51
C ASN A 260 -13.35 -18.08 -3.80
N LEU A 261 -13.82 -16.87 -3.51
CA LEU A 261 -13.05 -15.64 -3.58
C LEU A 261 -13.16 -14.90 -2.25
N SER A 262 -12.07 -14.30 -1.81
CA SER A 262 -12.05 -13.39 -0.67
C SER A 262 -11.37 -12.10 -1.09
N TRP A 263 -12.15 -11.01 -1.19
CA TRP A 263 -11.59 -9.67 -1.23
C TRP A 263 -11.31 -9.23 0.20
N GLN A 264 -10.13 -8.69 0.47
CA GLN A 264 -9.75 -8.32 1.84
C GLN A 264 -9.14 -6.93 1.94
N MET A 265 -9.37 -6.29 3.08
CA MET A 265 -8.76 -5.03 3.48
C MET A 265 -8.28 -5.10 4.92
N ILE A 266 -7.05 -4.68 5.12
CA ILE A 266 -6.39 -4.62 6.43
C ILE A 266 -6.60 -3.23 7.01
N THR A 267 -7.17 -3.16 8.21
CA THR A 267 -7.59 -1.90 8.82
C THR A 267 -7.51 -1.96 10.34
N ARG A 268 -7.57 -0.79 10.99
CA ARG A 268 -7.76 -0.65 12.43
C ARG A 268 -9.13 -0.05 12.79
N ALA A 269 -9.91 0.34 11.78
CA ALA A 269 -11.20 0.96 11.97
C ALA A 269 -12.17 0.05 12.71
N GLU A 270 -13.09 0.65 13.44
CA GLU A 270 -14.30 -0.03 13.90
C GLU A 270 -15.26 -0.22 12.72
N LEU A 271 -15.94 -1.36 12.68
CA LEU A 271 -16.70 -1.83 11.52
C LEU A 271 -18.16 -2.09 11.90
N TRP A 272 -19.09 -1.57 11.10
CA TRP A 272 -20.51 -1.86 11.20
C TRP A 272 -21.05 -2.31 9.86
N LEU A 273 -21.73 -3.45 9.84
CA LEU A 273 -22.45 -3.91 8.66
C LEU A 273 -23.72 -3.08 8.51
N GLU A 274 -23.91 -2.48 7.34
CA GLU A 274 -25.07 -1.66 7.01
C GLU A 274 -25.69 -2.16 5.70
N GLU A 275 -26.93 -1.77 5.42
CA GLU A 275 -27.57 -2.05 4.14
C GLU A 275 -26.77 -1.36 3.02
N GLY A 276 -26.19 -2.14 2.11
CA GLY A 276 -25.37 -1.63 1.00
C GLY A 276 -23.84 -1.71 1.20
N GLY A 277 -23.36 -2.16 2.38
CA GLY A 277 -21.94 -2.45 2.59
C GLY A 277 -21.47 -2.40 4.04
N VAL A 278 -20.31 -1.78 4.27
CA VAL A 278 -19.67 -1.70 5.59
C VAL A 278 -19.32 -0.25 5.89
N LYS A 279 -19.73 0.24 7.06
CA LYS A 279 -19.28 1.51 7.61
C LYS A 279 -18.04 1.30 8.45
N LEU A 280 -17.03 2.13 8.23
CA LEU A 280 -15.76 2.16 8.94
C LEU A 280 -15.63 3.48 9.70
N GLN A 281 -15.19 3.43 10.96
CA GLN A 281 -14.92 4.63 11.76
C GLN A 281 -13.56 4.53 12.43
N GLN A 282 -12.76 5.57 12.30
CA GLN A 282 -11.43 5.68 12.92
C GLN A 282 -11.11 7.16 13.09
N ASP A 283 -10.46 7.52 14.21
CA ASP A 283 -9.96 8.88 14.49
C ASP A 283 -10.99 10.02 14.26
N GLY A 284 -12.28 9.73 14.52
CA GLY A 284 -13.38 10.69 14.33
C GLY A 284 -13.89 10.84 12.89
N ALA A 285 -13.22 10.24 11.90
CA ALA A 285 -13.67 10.20 10.52
C ALA A 285 -14.53 8.96 10.22
N THR A 286 -15.22 8.95 9.09
CA THR A 286 -16.05 7.81 8.64
C THR A 286 -15.80 7.53 7.16
N LEU A 287 -15.71 6.26 6.81
CA LEU A 287 -15.61 5.77 5.44
C LEU A 287 -16.68 4.70 5.21
N TYR A 288 -17.25 4.68 4.01
CA TYR A 288 -18.23 3.70 3.58
C TYR A 288 -17.61 2.82 2.50
N LEU A 289 -17.51 1.53 2.79
CA LEU A 289 -17.21 0.49 1.81
C LEU A 289 -18.52 0.03 1.19
N ARG A 290 -18.71 0.31 -0.10
CA ARG A 290 -19.91 -0.04 -0.88
C ARG A 290 -19.65 -1.26 -1.75
N LEU A 291 -20.67 -2.11 -1.83
CA LEU A 291 -20.64 -3.34 -2.60
C LEU A 291 -21.80 -3.37 -3.60
N PRO A 292 -21.68 -2.66 -4.74
CA PRO A 292 -22.58 -2.84 -5.87
C PRO A 292 -22.35 -4.23 -6.50
N SER A 293 -22.80 -5.28 -5.81
CA SER A 293 -22.72 -6.68 -6.23
C SER A 293 -24.13 -7.25 -6.32
N GLU A 294 -24.45 -7.86 -7.47
CA GLU A 294 -25.67 -8.66 -7.64
C GLU A 294 -25.48 -10.12 -7.17
N VAL A 295 -24.23 -10.51 -6.92
CA VAL A 295 -23.88 -11.85 -6.42
C VAL A 295 -23.92 -11.84 -4.90
N PRO A 296 -24.58 -12.83 -4.25
CA PRO A 296 -24.53 -13.03 -2.81
C PRO A 296 -23.11 -13.03 -2.27
N PHE A 297 -22.91 -12.41 -1.11
CA PHE A 297 -21.63 -12.37 -0.43
C PHE A 297 -21.80 -12.44 1.09
N GLU A 298 -20.74 -12.85 1.76
CA GLU A 298 -20.63 -12.85 3.22
C GLU A 298 -19.52 -11.89 3.65
N VAL A 299 -19.81 -10.98 4.57
CA VAL A 299 -18.80 -10.11 5.18
C VAL A 299 -18.29 -10.74 6.47
N LYS A 300 -16.96 -10.88 6.59
CA LYS A 300 -16.29 -11.35 7.82
C LYS A 300 -15.31 -10.32 8.33
N VAL A 301 -15.16 -10.27 9.64
CA VAL A 301 -14.14 -9.49 10.32
C VAL A 301 -13.29 -10.45 11.12
N VAL A 302 -12.01 -10.55 10.76
CA VAL A 302 -11.03 -11.40 11.43
C VAL A 302 -10.13 -10.53 12.29
N SER A 303 -10.10 -10.76 13.60
CA SER A 303 -9.13 -10.09 14.47
C SER A 303 -7.72 -10.57 14.13
N LEU A 304 -6.78 -9.63 13.99
CA LEU A 304 -5.35 -9.88 13.85
C LEU A 304 -4.57 -9.27 15.04
N ASP A 305 -5.30 -8.92 16.10
CA ASP A 305 -4.79 -8.49 17.39
C ASP A 305 -5.50 -9.32 18.50
N PRO A 306 -4.81 -10.22 19.21
CA PRO A 306 -3.41 -10.59 19.01
C PRO A 306 -3.18 -11.24 17.64
N PRO A 307 -1.96 -11.19 17.10
CA PRO A 307 -1.67 -11.76 15.79
C PRO A 307 -1.74 -13.29 15.78
N PRO A 308 -1.93 -13.92 14.60
CA PRO A 308 -2.14 -15.38 14.51
C PRO A 308 -0.98 -16.21 15.07
N LEU A 309 0.25 -15.72 14.94
CA LEU A 309 1.45 -16.36 15.49
C LEU A 309 2.03 -15.52 16.64
N PRO A 310 2.56 -16.15 17.71
CA PRO A 310 3.08 -15.43 18.88
C PRO A 310 4.32 -14.57 18.58
N TYR A 311 4.92 -14.72 17.40
CA TYR A 311 6.09 -13.98 16.93
C TYR A 311 5.79 -13.10 15.71
N ASP A 312 4.52 -13.03 15.29
CA ASP A 312 4.10 -12.03 14.32
C ASP A 312 4.13 -10.64 14.94
N LYS A 313 4.25 -9.64 14.07
CA LYS A 313 4.12 -8.24 14.45
C LYS A 313 2.76 -7.96 15.04
N GLU A 314 2.78 -7.43 16.26
CA GLU A 314 1.59 -6.88 16.91
C GLU A 314 1.30 -5.47 16.39
N ILE A 315 0.05 -5.24 16.01
CA ILE A 315 -0.47 -3.92 15.65
C ILE A 315 -1.81 -3.79 16.36
N GLU A 316 -1.89 -2.86 17.31
CA GLU A 316 -3.08 -2.66 18.14
C GLU A 316 -4.34 -2.45 17.30
N GLY A 317 -5.38 -3.23 17.57
CA GLY A 317 -6.68 -3.15 16.89
C GLY A 317 -6.65 -3.59 15.42
N LEU A 318 -5.57 -4.25 14.96
CA LEU A 318 -5.48 -4.74 13.59
C LEU A 318 -6.56 -5.80 13.33
N LYS A 319 -7.27 -5.64 12.22
CA LYS A 319 -8.27 -6.59 11.76
C LYS A 319 -8.30 -6.65 10.24
N ARG A 320 -8.77 -7.78 9.72
CA ARG A 320 -8.99 -8.00 8.29
C ARG A 320 -10.48 -8.05 8.03
N LEU A 321 -10.95 -7.07 7.26
CA LEU A 321 -12.28 -7.08 6.67
C LEU A 321 -12.23 -7.95 5.40
N GLU A 322 -13.06 -8.98 5.34
CA GLU A 322 -13.14 -9.90 4.20
C GLU A 322 -14.55 -9.88 3.63
N ILE A 323 -14.65 -9.91 2.30
CA ILE A 323 -15.89 -10.13 1.57
C ILE A 323 -15.71 -11.42 0.78
N HIS A 324 -16.55 -12.39 1.08
CA HIS A 324 -16.48 -13.73 0.54
C HIS A 324 -17.57 -13.97 -0.47
N TRP A 325 -17.20 -14.58 -1.59
CA TRP A 325 -18.14 -15.12 -2.56
C TRP A 325 -17.86 -16.60 -2.80
N LEU A 326 -18.92 -17.39 -2.96
CA LEU A 326 -18.80 -18.76 -3.44
C LEU A 326 -18.82 -18.76 -4.97
N ARG A 327 -18.01 -19.62 -5.59
CA ARG A 327 -17.96 -19.74 -7.05
C ARG A 327 -19.34 -20.06 -7.64
N GLU A 328 -20.13 -20.89 -6.96
CA GLU A 328 -21.44 -21.35 -7.43
C GLU A 328 -22.49 -20.24 -7.54
N ASP A 329 -22.31 -19.12 -6.84
CA ASP A 329 -23.22 -17.98 -6.88
C ASP A 329 -23.05 -17.12 -8.15
N PHE A 330 -21.91 -17.25 -8.84
CA PHE A 330 -21.64 -16.50 -10.07
C PHE A 330 -22.28 -17.17 -11.29
N GLN A 331 -23.06 -16.40 -12.04
CA GLN A 331 -23.56 -16.82 -13.35
C GLN A 331 -22.44 -16.78 -14.40
N GLY A 332 -22.24 -17.90 -15.11
CA GLY A 332 -21.23 -18.00 -16.15
C GLY A 332 -19.79 -18.17 -15.62
N ASN A 333 -18.81 -17.90 -16.48
CA ASN A 333 -17.38 -18.12 -16.19
C ASN A 333 -16.59 -16.83 -16.02
N THR A 334 -17.25 -15.68 -15.99
CA THR A 334 -16.60 -14.38 -15.81
C THR A 334 -17.40 -13.52 -14.86
N ALA A 335 -16.72 -12.68 -14.10
CA ALA A 335 -17.37 -11.72 -13.21
C ALA A 335 -16.60 -10.40 -13.16
N ILE A 336 -17.30 -9.33 -12.75
CA ILE A 336 -16.68 -8.05 -12.43
C ILE A 336 -17.14 -7.69 -11.03
N LEU A 337 -16.21 -7.65 -10.08
CA LEU A 337 -16.47 -7.20 -8.72
C LEU A 337 -16.07 -5.73 -8.62
N ASN A 338 -16.96 -4.89 -8.10
CA ASN A 338 -16.67 -3.49 -7.82
C ASN A 338 -16.79 -3.26 -6.31
N ILE A 339 -15.70 -2.81 -5.71
CA ILE A 339 -15.65 -2.36 -4.32
C ILE A 339 -15.36 -0.87 -4.35
N GLU A 340 -16.08 -0.09 -3.55
CA GLU A 340 -15.88 1.35 -3.49
C GLU A 340 -15.68 1.84 -2.09
N LEU A 341 -14.71 2.73 -1.89
CA LEU A 341 -14.46 3.41 -0.63
C LEU A 341 -14.79 4.89 -0.83
N ASP A 342 -15.72 5.43 -0.04
CA ASP A 342 -16.14 6.84 -0.12
C ASP A 342 -16.39 7.41 1.28
N SER A 343 -16.06 8.68 1.53
CA SER A 343 -16.45 9.35 2.77
C SER A 343 -17.91 9.79 2.78
N LYS A 344 -18.59 9.72 1.63
CA LYS A 344 -20.04 9.94 1.53
C LYS A 344 -20.81 8.66 1.88
N PRO A 345 -21.97 8.75 2.58
CA PRO A 345 -22.83 7.61 2.88
C PRO A 345 -23.44 6.98 1.61
N PHE A 346 -23.95 5.76 1.76
CA PHE A 346 -24.48 4.89 0.69
C PHE A 346 -25.37 5.62 -0.33
#